data_AF-A0A1F5YL67-F1
#
_entry.id   AF-A0A1F5YL67-F1
#
_cell.length_a   1.000
_cell.length_b   1.000
_cell.length_c   1.000
_cell.angle_alpha   90.00
_cell.angle_beta   90.00
_cell.angle_gamma   90.00
#
_symmetry.space_group_name_H-M   'P 1'
#
loop_
_entity.id
_entity.type
_entity.pdbx_description
1 polymer ?
#
loop_
_entity_poly.entity_id
_entity_poly.type
_entity_poly.pdbx_seq_one_letter_code
_entity_poly.pdbx_strand_id
1 'polypeptide(L)'
;MIIIKKIVLPSLVAGIVMVVTNMIVGQIFHGLFPTLILEYNNPSLFRPWSDPIMSLFLLYPFILAIILVIVWEKVDKLISGKTHAEKALRFGTTYWLLTSITGMLISYSTFPVSLLMIFSWSISSLITVIAGVYIIVWMKK
;
A
#
# COMPACT_ATOMS: atom_id res chain seq x y z
N MET A 1 4.19 -27.26 8.07
CA MET A 1 4.54 -26.18 9.05
C MET A 1 5.54 -25.15 8.50
N ILE A 2 6.54 -25.54 7.70
CA ILE A 2 7.58 -24.62 7.16
C ILE A 2 7.01 -23.58 6.17
N ILE A 3 6.09 -23.97 5.28
CA ILE A 3 5.49 -23.06 4.29
C ILE A 3 4.67 -21.95 4.94
N ILE A 4 3.89 -22.27 5.97
CA ILE A 4 3.06 -21.31 6.71
C ILE A 4 3.95 -20.27 7.42
N LYS A 5 5.03 -20.69 8.09
CA LYS A 5 5.97 -19.75 8.74
C LYS A 5 6.64 -18.81 7.75
N LYS A 6 7.00 -19.32 6.57
CA LYS A 6 7.62 -18.52 5.50
C LYS A 6 6.68 -17.47 4.92
N ILE A 7 5.37 -17.61 5.04
CA ILE A 7 4.39 -16.65 4.51
C ILE A 7 3.91 -15.72 5.63
N VAL A 8 3.41 -16.28 6.73
CA VAL A 8 2.71 -15.52 7.78
C VAL A 8 3.59 -14.44 8.41
N LEU A 9 4.83 -14.77 8.79
CA LEU A 9 5.68 -13.82 9.50
C LEU A 9 6.09 -12.64 8.61
N PRO A 10 6.64 -12.85 7.38
CA PRO A 10 6.94 -11.72 6.48
C PRO A 10 5.71 -10.89 6.14
N SER A 11 4.54 -11.51 5.95
CA SER A 11 3.31 -10.77 5.65
C SER A 11 2.82 -9.93 6.83
N LEU A 12 2.95 -10.43 8.06
CA LEU A 12 2.57 -9.66 9.25
C LEU A 12 3.47 -8.44 9.42
N VAL A 13 4.79 -8.62 9.35
CA VAL A 13 5.75 -7.50 9.51
C VAL A 13 5.60 -6.50 8.36
N ALA A 14 5.47 -6.97 7.12
CA ALA A 14 5.24 -6.10 5.98
C ALA A 14 3.91 -5.35 6.10
N GLY A 15 2.83 -6.01 6.53
CA GLY A 15 1.54 -5.38 6.77
C GLY A 15 1.60 -4.26 7.81
N ILE A 16 2.30 -4.47 8.94
CA ILE A 16 2.55 -3.44 9.95
C ILE A 16 3.29 -2.25 9.35
N VAL A 17 4.39 -2.52 8.64
CA VAL A 17 5.17 -1.45 7.99
C VAL A 17 4.31 -0.69 6.98
N MET A 18 3.48 -1.37 6.20
CA MET A 18 2.58 -0.72 5.25
C MET A 18 1.55 0.17 5.95
N VAL A 19 0.94 -0.26 7.05
CA VAL A 19 0.02 0.58 7.84
C VAL A 19 0.76 1.83 8.32
N VAL A 20 1.91 1.66 8.98
CA VAL A 20 2.69 2.77 9.55
C VAL A 20 3.15 3.74 8.46
N THR A 21 3.68 3.24 7.35
CA THR A 21 4.10 4.07 6.21
C THR A 21 2.92 4.83 5.62
N ASN A 22 1.77 4.18 5.41
CA ASN A 22 0.59 4.84 4.87
C ASN A 22 0.09 5.95 5.80
N MET A 23 0.10 5.72 7.13
CA MET A 23 -0.27 6.75 8.11
C MET A 23 0.70 7.93 8.07
N ILE A 24 2.02 7.69 8.09
CA ILE A 24 3.04 8.75 8.04
C ILE A 24 2.90 9.57 6.76
N VAL A 25 2.80 8.93 5.61
CA VAL A 25 2.67 9.62 4.32
C VAL A 25 1.34 10.39 4.25
N GLY A 26 0.24 9.83 4.77
CA GLY A 26 -1.03 10.52 4.88
C GLY A 26 -0.95 11.79 5.73
N GLN A 27 -0.27 11.75 6.88
CA GLN A 27 -0.05 12.95 7.70
C GLN A 27 0.79 14.01 6.98
N ILE A 28 1.80 13.61 6.22
CA ILE A 28 2.58 14.53 5.38
C ILE A 28 1.67 15.22 4.35
N PHE A 29 0.84 14.46 3.63
CA PHE A 29 -0.12 15.05 2.67
C PHE A 29 -1.13 15.97 3.33
N HIS A 30 -1.66 15.62 4.51
CA HIS A 30 -2.57 16.48 5.27
C HIS A 30 -1.92 17.79 5.70
N GLY A 31 -0.65 17.75 6.12
CA GLY A 31 0.11 18.95 6.48
C GLY A 31 0.41 19.85 5.28
N LEU A 32 0.70 19.26 4.12
CA LEU A 32 0.98 20.01 2.88
C LEU A 32 -0.28 20.55 2.21
N PHE A 33 -1.40 19.81 2.31
CA PHE A 33 -2.65 20.11 1.62
C PHE A 33 -3.85 19.96 2.55
N PRO A 34 -4.16 20.97 3.39
CA PRO A 34 -5.28 20.91 4.33
C PRO A 34 -6.65 20.68 3.69
N THR A 35 -6.81 21.00 2.40
CA THR A 35 -8.02 20.73 1.62
C THR A 35 -8.35 19.24 1.54
N LEU A 36 -7.34 18.36 1.57
CA LEU A 36 -7.54 16.91 1.63
C LEU A 36 -8.27 16.50 2.92
N ILE A 37 -7.98 17.15 4.05
CA ILE A 37 -8.64 16.86 5.32
C ILE A 37 -10.14 17.18 5.24
N LEU A 38 -10.50 18.31 4.64
CA LEU A 38 -11.90 18.69 4.45
C LEU A 38 -12.64 17.67 3.59
N GLU A 39 -11.97 17.16 2.55
CA GLU A 39 -12.54 16.15 1.66
C GLU A 39 -12.67 14.78 2.36
N TYR A 40 -11.65 14.33 3.10
CA TYR A 40 -11.71 13.08 3.89
C TYR A 40 -12.81 13.10 4.96
N ASN A 41 -13.09 14.27 5.53
CA ASN A 41 -14.14 14.43 6.54
C ASN A 41 -15.53 14.64 5.94
N ASN A 42 -15.68 14.62 4.61
CA ASN A 42 -16.99 14.75 3.98
C ASN A 42 -17.75 13.40 4.07
N PRO A 43 -18.83 13.32 4.87
CA PRO A 43 -19.57 12.07 5.06
C PRO A 43 -20.36 11.65 3.80
N SER A 44 -20.52 12.54 2.82
CA SER A 44 -21.09 12.20 1.52
C SER A 44 -20.10 11.42 0.64
N LEU A 45 -18.80 11.47 0.97
CA LEU A 45 -17.74 10.81 0.21
C LEU A 45 -17.18 9.58 0.94
N PHE A 46 -16.94 9.70 2.26
CA PHE A 46 -16.26 8.68 3.04
C PHE A 46 -17.06 8.26 4.26
N ARG A 47 -16.87 6.99 4.67
CA ARG A 47 -17.36 6.50 5.95
C ARG A 47 -16.63 7.21 7.09
N PRO A 48 -17.32 7.63 8.16
CA PRO A 48 -16.68 8.23 9.31
C PRO A 48 -15.83 7.20 10.06
N TRP A 49 -14.78 7.66 10.74
CA TRP A 49 -13.92 6.80 11.57
C TRP A 49 -14.66 6.11 12.73
N SER A 50 -15.82 6.65 13.14
CA SER A 50 -16.68 6.05 14.16
C SER A 50 -17.48 4.84 13.63
N ASP A 51 -17.60 4.65 12.31
CA ASP A 51 -18.22 3.46 11.74
C ASP A 51 -17.32 2.23 11.98
N PRO A 52 -17.78 1.18 12.69
CA PRO A 52 -16.98 -0.01 12.94
C PRO A 52 -16.45 -0.68 11.67
N ILE A 53 -17.15 -0.59 10.55
CA ILE A 53 -16.72 -1.16 9.27
C ILE A 53 -15.47 -0.45 8.73
N MET A 54 -15.28 0.84 9.07
CA MET A 54 -14.10 1.60 8.68
C MET A 54 -12.81 0.99 9.22
N SER A 55 -12.86 0.23 10.32
CA SER A 55 -11.70 -0.49 10.86
C SER A 55 -11.10 -1.52 9.89
N LEU A 56 -11.87 -2.04 8.93
CA LEU A 56 -11.38 -2.96 7.90
C LEU A 56 -10.35 -2.28 6.97
N PHE A 57 -10.32 -0.95 6.92
CA PHE A 57 -9.25 -0.20 6.26
C PHE A 57 -7.87 -0.51 6.86
N LEU A 58 -7.78 -0.85 8.15
CA LEU A 58 -6.51 -1.24 8.75
C LEU A 58 -6.12 -2.69 8.42
N LEU A 59 -7.06 -3.51 7.94
CA LEU A 59 -6.82 -4.91 7.60
C LEU A 59 -6.26 -5.08 6.17
N TYR A 60 -6.63 -4.22 5.22
CA TYR A 60 -6.22 -4.41 3.82
C TYR A 60 -4.69 -4.49 3.62
N PRO A 61 -3.82 -3.75 4.34
CA PRO A 61 -2.38 -3.84 4.13
C PRO A 61 -1.82 -5.23 4.46
N PHE A 62 -2.43 -5.93 5.41
CA PHE A 62 -2.06 -7.30 5.76
C PHE A 62 -2.47 -8.29 4.67
N ILE A 63 -3.68 -8.15 4.13
CA ILE A 63 -4.14 -8.97 3.01
C ILE A 63 -3.23 -8.75 1.79
N LEU A 64 -2.91 -7.49 1.50
CA LEU A 64 -1.99 -7.15 0.41
C LEU A 64 -0.59 -7.71 0.66
N ALA A 65 -0.05 -7.61 1.87
CA ALA A 65 1.25 -8.17 2.22
C ALA A 65 1.30 -9.71 2.06
N ILE A 66 0.20 -10.43 2.35
CA ILE A 66 0.08 -11.87 2.08
C ILE A 66 0.20 -12.15 0.59
N ILE A 67 -0.57 -11.43 -0.23
CA ILE A 67 -0.55 -11.59 -1.69
C ILE A 67 0.84 -11.28 -2.24
N LEU A 68 1.45 -10.17 -1.83
CA LEU A 68 2.79 -9.76 -2.28
C LEU A 68 3.86 -10.79 -1.91
N VAL A 69 3.78 -11.39 -0.72
CA VAL A 69 4.69 -12.49 -0.34
C VAL A 69 4.53 -13.70 -1.25
N ILE A 70 3.29 -14.10 -1.56
CA ILE A 70 3.01 -15.24 -2.44
C ILE A 70 3.50 -14.98 -3.86
N VAL A 71 3.31 -13.76 -4.36
CA VAL A 71 3.78 -13.37 -5.70
C VAL A 71 5.31 -13.31 -5.71
N TRP A 72 5.93 -12.73 -4.68
CA TRP A 72 7.39 -12.62 -4.56
C TRP A 72 8.07 -13.98 -4.69
N GLU A 73 7.57 -15.02 -4.01
CA GLU A 73 8.09 -16.40 -4.12
C GLU A 73 8.13 -16.98 -5.54
N LYS A 74 7.31 -16.44 -6.45
CA LYS A 74 7.22 -16.92 -7.84
C LYS A 74 8.10 -16.12 -8.78
N VAL A 75 8.43 -14.87 -8.44
CA VAL A 75 9.04 -13.90 -9.36
C VAL A 75 10.39 -13.36 -8.89
N ASP A 76 10.82 -13.66 -7.67
CA ASP A 76 12.06 -13.15 -7.06
C ASP A 76 13.32 -13.34 -7.92
N LYS A 77 13.40 -14.45 -8.65
CA LYS A 77 14.48 -14.79 -9.60
C LYS A 77 14.40 -14.02 -10.91
N LEU A 78 13.22 -13.51 -11.27
CA LEU A 78 13.00 -12.71 -12.47
C LEU A 78 13.25 -11.21 -12.20
N ILE A 79 13.13 -10.77 -10.95
CA ILE A 79 13.39 -9.39 -10.55
C ILE A 79 14.90 -9.17 -10.40
N SER A 80 15.47 -8.46 -11.38
CA SER A 80 16.86 -8.06 -11.39
C SER A 80 17.15 -6.99 -10.32
N GLY A 81 18.35 -7.01 -9.74
CA GLY A 81 18.80 -6.05 -8.72
C GLY A 81 19.91 -6.64 -7.84
N LYS A 82 20.90 -5.82 -7.49
CA LYS A 82 22.04 -6.19 -6.64
C LYS A 82 21.71 -6.07 -5.16
N THR A 83 20.83 -5.14 -4.81
CA THR A 83 20.44 -4.84 -3.42
C THR A 83 18.96 -5.16 -3.18
N HIS A 84 18.59 -5.32 -1.91
CA HIS A 84 17.18 -5.49 -1.51
C HIS A 84 16.34 -4.28 -1.90
N ALA A 85 16.89 -3.07 -1.77
CA ALA A 85 16.22 -1.83 -2.14
C ALA A 85 15.94 -1.75 -3.64
N GLU A 86 16.91 -2.13 -4.51
CA GLU A 86 16.70 -2.16 -5.95
C GLU A 86 15.60 -3.14 -6.35
N LYS A 87 15.60 -4.34 -5.76
CA LYS A 87 14.57 -5.36 -6.00
C LYS A 87 13.20 -4.89 -5.53
N ALA A 88 13.13 -4.26 -4.35
CA ALA A 88 11.89 -3.74 -3.80
C ALA A 88 11.32 -2.57 -4.62
N LEU A 89 12.19 -1.66 -5.06
CA LEU A 89 11.81 -0.55 -5.93
C LEU A 89 11.24 -1.07 -7.26
N ARG A 90 11.91 -2.01 -7.92
CA ARG A 90 11.44 -2.59 -9.19
C ARG A 90 10.13 -3.33 -9.01
N PHE A 91 10.06 -4.27 -8.07
CA PHE A 91 8.84 -5.06 -7.85
C PHE A 91 7.66 -4.20 -7.38
N GLY A 92 7.89 -3.30 -6.40
CA GLY A 92 6.87 -2.41 -5.86
C GLY A 92 6.36 -1.41 -6.89
N THR A 93 7.24 -0.86 -7.74
CA THR A 93 6.83 0.07 -8.82
C THR A 93 6.06 -0.67 -9.92
N THR A 94 6.47 -1.88 -10.29
CA THR A 94 5.71 -2.71 -11.25
C THR A 94 4.31 -3.03 -10.71
N TYR A 95 4.19 -3.42 -9.44
CA TYR A 95 2.89 -3.61 -8.79
C TYR A 95 2.07 -2.32 -8.84
N TRP A 96 2.63 -1.18 -8.44
CA TRP A 96 1.95 0.11 -8.41
C TRP A 96 1.45 0.56 -9.79
N LEU A 97 2.25 0.39 -10.83
CA LEU A 97 1.84 0.68 -12.21
C LEU A 97 0.67 -0.21 -12.64
N LEU A 98 0.71 -1.50 -12.29
CA LEU A 98 -0.33 -2.44 -12.67
C LEU A 98 -1.65 -2.19 -11.93
N THR A 99 -1.59 -1.98 -10.61
CA THR A 99 -2.77 -1.97 -9.75
C THR A 99 -3.20 -0.57 -9.33
N SER A 100 -2.25 0.28 -8.94
CA SER A 100 -2.59 1.57 -8.35
C SER A 100 -2.94 2.57 -9.45
N ILE A 101 -2.19 2.66 -10.55
CA ILE A 101 -2.55 3.57 -11.65
C ILE A 101 -3.92 3.21 -12.24
N THR A 102 -4.17 1.92 -12.49
CA THR A 102 -5.47 1.45 -13.00
C THR A 102 -6.58 1.70 -11.98
N GLY A 103 -6.37 1.38 -10.71
CA GLY A 103 -7.33 1.64 -9.63
C GLY A 103 -7.63 3.12 -9.45
N MET A 104 -6.62 4.00 -9.53
CA MET A 104 -6.79 5.45 -9.42
C MET A 104 -7.58 6.03 -10.59
N LEU A 105 -7.37 5.53 -11.80
CA LEU A 105 -8.16 5.93 -12.96
C LEU A 105 -9.64 5.54 -12.80
N ILE A 106 -9.91 4.34 -12.31
CA ILE A 106 -11.27 3.91 -12.00
C ILE A 106 -11.87 4.79 -10.90
N SER A 107 -11.15 5.02 -9.81
CA SER A 107 -11.63 5.86 -8.72
C SER A 107 -11.94 7.28 -9.15
N TYR A 108 -11.07 7.91 -9.94
CA TYR A 108 -11.29 9.27 -10.43
C TYR A 108 -12.47 9.38 -11.39
N SER A 109 -12.74 8.32 -12.16
CA SER A 109 -13.86 8.31 -13.12
C SER A 109 -15.20 7.92 -12.50
N THR A 110 -15.22 7.39 -11.28
CA THR A 110 -16.44 6.86 -10.65
C THR A 110 -16.82 7.55 -9.34
N PHE A 111 -15.85 8.03 -8.56
CA PHE A 111 -16.10 8.73 -7.31
C PHE A 111 -15.95 10.25 -7.50
N PRO A 112 -16.80 11.07 -6.86
CA PRO A 112 -16.70 12.52 -6.89
C PRO A 112 -15.61 13.02 -5.94
N VAL A 113 -14.37 12.56 -6.16
CA VAL A 113 -13.17 12.96 -5.41
C VAL A 113 -12.27 13.85 -6.25
N SER A 114 -11.51 14.72 -5.60
CA SER A 114 -10.61 15.64 -6.28
C SER A 114 -9.43 14.92 -6.92
N LEU A 115 -8.88 15.51 -7.98
CA LEU A 115 -7.64 15.00 -8.60
C LEU A 115 -6.47 15.00 -7.60
N LEU A 116 -6.46 15.95 -6.66
CA LEU A 116 -5.46 16.01 -5.59
C LEU A 116 -5.57 14.81 -4.63
N MET A 117 -6.78 14.38 -4.30
CA MET A 117 -7.04 13.18 -3.50
C MET A 117 -6.46 11.94 -4.21
N ILE A 118 -6.79 11.77 -5.48
CA ILE A 118 -6.29 10.66 -6.32
C ILE A 118 -4.76 10.66 -6.41
N PHE A 119 -4.16 11.82 -6.62
CA PHE A 119 -2.70 11.96 -6.63
C PHE A 119 -2.09 11.56 -5.28
N SER A 120 -2.65 12.03 -4.17
CA SER A 120 -2.19 11.71 -2.82
C SER A 120 -2.25 10.20 -2.55
N TRP A 121 -3.34 9.52 -2.94
CA TRP A 121 -3.50 8.08 -2.80
C TRP A 121 -2.52 7.30 -3.65
N SER A 122 -2.30 7.74 -4.89
CA SER A 122 -1.37 7.11 -5.81
C SER A 122 0.06 7.12 -5.25
N ILE A 123 0.54 8.29 -4.81
CA ILE A 123 1.88 8.44 -4.24
C ILE A 123 2.00 7.71 -2.90
N SER A 124 0.99 7.82 -2.02
CA SER A 124 0.95 7.11 -0.75
C SER A 124 1.02 5.60 -0.95
N SER A 125 0.28 5.07 -1.94
CA SER A 125 0.30 3.66 -2.32
C SER A 125 1.68 3.22 -2.80
N LEU A 126 2.35 4.01 -3.66
CA LEU A 126 3.69 3.68 -4.16
C LEU A 126 4.70 3.52 -3.01
N ILE A 127 4.76 4.52 -2.13
CA ILE A 127 5.71 4.54 -1.01
C ILE A 127 5.39 3.38 -0.05
N THR A 128 4.11 3.18 0.27
CA THR A 128 3.64 2.11 1.15
C THR A 128 3.99 0.73 0.62
N VAL A 129 3.73 0.47 -0.67
CA VAL A 129 4.04 -0.82 -1.29
C VAL A 129 5.54 -1.06 -1.33
N ILE A 130 6.35 -0.06 -1.71
CA ILE A 130 7.81 -0.22 -1.74
C ILE A 130 8.35 -0.56 -0.34
N ALA A 131 7.86 0.11 0.70
CA ALA A 131 8.24 -0.17 2.08
C ALA A 131 7.86 -1.60 2.52
N GLY A 132 6.63 -2.03 2.24
CA GLY A 132 6.18 -3.40 2.53
C GLY A 132 6.99 -4.45 1.77
N VAL A 133 7.19 -4.24 0.47
CA VAL A 133 8.01 -5.13 -0.37
C VAL A 133 9.45 -5.18 0.12
N TYR A 134 10.03 -4.06 0.54
CA TYR A 134 11.39 -4.06 1.09
C TYR A 134 11.54 -5.03 2.26
N ILE A 135 10.57 -5.06 3.18
CA ILE A 135 10.54 -6.02 4.28
C ILE A 135 10.44 -7.46 3.76
N ILE A 136 9.55 -7.72 2.79
CA ILE A 136 9.38 -9.05 2.19
C ILE A 136 10.71 -9.54 1.59
N VAL A 137 11.36 -8.70 0.79
CA VAL A 137 12.62 -8.99 0.10
C VAL A 137 13.79 -9.15 1.08
N TRP A 138 13.76 -8.43 2.21
CA TRP A 138 14.78 -8.52 3.26
C TRP A 138 14.66 -9.82 4.07
N MET A 139 13.45 -10.25 4.42
CA MET A 139 13.21 -11.42 5.28
C MET A 139 13.28 -12.78 4.56
N LYS A 140 13.22 -12.78 3.24
CA LYS A 140 13.10 -14.00 2.41
C LYS A 140 14.44 -14.52 1.86
N LYS A 141 15.57 -14.02 2.38
CA LYS A 141 16.88 -14.62 2.12
C LYS A 141 17.04 -15.96 2.82
#